data_AF-A0A3P7L0I5-F1
#
_entry.id   AF-A0A3P7L0I5-F1
#
_cell.length_a   1.000
_cell.length_b   1.000
_cell.length_c   1.000
_cell.angle_alpha   90.00
_cell.angle_beta   90.00
_cell.angle_gamma   90.00
#
_symmetry.space_group_name_H-M   'P 1'
#
loop_
_entity.id
_entity.type
_entity.pdbx_description
1 polymer ?
#
loop_
_entity_poly.entity_id
_entity_poly.type
_entity_poly.pdbx_seq_one_letter_code
_entity_poly.pdbx_strand_id
1 'polypeptide(L)'
;MHRVYCVLLGSLCECYRYILICEYVFLLRYSTVRKRCRKGIPPSVRGKAWKYLCGATYQMEVSPNRTVFDVRILKLRLSEEAFCCIAKTSSRDGFQKCLDQVGDPKWIDDIEKDLNRQFPNHEMFSRNGKYGDGGKDDLFQLLKAWTVLHPEEGYCQGQAPVASVLLMHMPLRDAFYCFVQICHRYLPDYYSPGLEAVQVDGDILVQLLKEKSRVSYQH
;
A
#
# COMPACT_ATOMS: atom_id res chain seq x y z
N MET A 1 8.30 -2.83 17.02
CA MET A 1 7.77 -1.59 16.40
C MET A 1 8.73 -0.94 15.40
N HIS A 2 10.04 -0.79 15.66
CA HIS A 2 10.97 -0.07 14.75
C HIS A 2 11.21 -0.69 13.35
N ARG A 3 11.01 -2.00 13.14
CA ARG A 3 11.36 -2.67 11.87
C ARG A 3 10.30 -2.50 10.75
N VAL A 4 9.01 -2.42 11.08
CA VAL A 4 7.94 -2.14 10.08
C VAL A 4 8.02 -0.69 9.58
N TYR A 5 8.44 0.24 10.43
CA TYR A 5 8.70 1.63 10.05
C TYR A 5 9.88 1.79 9.08
N CYS A 6 10.92 0.95 9.19
CA CYS A 6 12.08 1.02 8.31
C CYS A 6 11.78 0.53 6.88
N VAL A 7 10.92 -0.47 6.69
CA VAL A 7 10.56 -0.95 5.35
C VAL A 7 9.68 0.08 4.62
N LEU A 8 8.69 0.67 5.32
CA LEU A 8 7.84 1.71 4.73
C LEU A 8 8.58 3.03 4.47
N LEU A 9 9.52 3.47 5.32
CA LEU A 9 10.21 4.76 5.15
C LEU A 9 11.55 4.66 4.41
N GLY A 10 12.27 3.53 4.54
CA GLY A 10 13.56 3.29 3.90
C GLY A 10 13.42 2.88 2.43
N SER A 11 12.57 1.88 2.15
CA SER A 11 12.35 1.38 0.79
C SER A 11 11.62 2.37 -0.10
N LEU A 12 10.73 3.20 0.47
CA LEU A 12 10.17 4.32 -0.27
C LEU A 12 11.27 5.28 -0.77
N CYS A 13 12.34 5.53 -0.02
CA CYS A 13 13.39 6.49 -0.43
C CYS A 13 14.43 5.95 -1.42
N GLU A 14 14.64 4.63 -1.51
CA GLU A 14 15.63 4.02 -2.41
C GLU A 14 15.03 3.46 -3.71
N CYS A 15 13.76 3.04 -3.73
CA CYS A 15 13.10 2.52 -4.94
C CYS A 15 12.66 3.61 -5.95
N TYR A 16 12.92 4.89 -5.71
CA TYR A 16 12.50 6.00 -6.58
C TYR A 16 13.23 6.11 -7.93
N ARG A 17 14.14 5.19 -8.28
CA ARG A 17 14.89 5.25 -9.55
C ARG A 17 14.02 4.93 -10.78
N TYR A 18 12.79 4.45 -10.61
CA TYR A 18 11.86 4.09 -11.70
C TYR A 18 10.56 4.91 -11.71
N ILE A 19 10.54 6.14 -11.16
CA ILE A 19 9.40 7.06 -11.37
C ILE A 19 9.44 7.64 -12.79
N LEU A 20 8.78 6.97 -13.73
CA LEU A 20 8.08 7.68 -14.80
C LEU A 20 6.64 7.89 -14.32
N ILE A 21 6.10 9.10 -14.51
CA ILE A 21 4.72 9.48 -14.19
C ILE A 21 4.48 9.81 -12.70
N CYS A 22 5.07 10.92 -12.24
CA CYS A 22 4.43 11.86 -11.30
C CYS A 22 5.15 13.21 -11.44
N GLU A 23 4.60 14.05 -12.34
CA GLU A 23 4.88 15.43 -12.72
C GLU A 23 6.25 16.10 -12.45
N TYR A 24 6.73 16.77 -13.51
CA TYR A 24 7.88 17.68 -13.64
C TYR A 24 8.32 18.45 -12.37
N VAL A 25 7.41 18.86 -11.48
CA VAL A 25 7.74 19.64 -10.26
C VAL A 25 8.49 18.80 -9.21
N PHE A 26 8.18 17.52 -9.07
CA PHE A 26 8.86 16.64 -8.10
C PHE A 26 10.30 16.36 -8.54
N LEU A 27 10.52 16.19 -9.85
CA LEU A 27 11.85 16.01 -10.43
C LEU A 27 12.71 17.28 -10.31
N LEU A 28 12.12 18.47 -10.52
CA LEU A 28 12.83 19.75 -10.40
C LEU A 28 13.33 20.05 -8.98
N ARG A 29 12.67 19.53 -7.93
CA ARG A 29 13.05 19.76 -6.52
C ARG A 29 13.39 18.48 -5.75
N TYR A 30 13.68 17.39 -6.45
CA TYR A 30 13.96 16.07 -5.87
C TYR A 30 14.98 16.13 -4.72
N SER A 31 16.09 16.84 -4.92
CA SER A 31 17.16 16.96 -3.92
C SER A 31 16.66 17.58 -2.61
N THR A 32 15.75 18.54 -2.69
CA THR A 32 15.18 19.22 -1.51
C THR A 32 14.14 18.34 -0.85
N VAL A 33 13.25 17.70 -1.62
CA VAL A 33 12.24 16.79 -1.08
C VAL A 33 12.91 15.61 -0.37
N ARG A 34 13.89 14.96 -1.00
CA ARG A 34 14.67 13.87 -0.41
C ARG A 34 15.32 14.26 0.91
N LYS A 35 15.97 15.44 0.97
CA LYS A 35 16.60 15.95 2.21
C LYS A 35 15.57 16.17 3.31
N ARG A 36 14.36 16.64 2.99
CA ARG A 36 13.28 16.83 3.96
C ARG A 36 12.70 15.50 4.44
N CYS A 37 12.44 14.56 3.54
CA CYS A 37 11.97 13.21 3.90
C CYS A 37 12.95 12.48 4.82
N ARG A 38 14.27 12.61 4.57
CA ARG A 38 15.32 12.05 5.44
C ARG A 38 15.30 12.58 6.87
N LYS A 39 14.82 13.80 7.09
CA LYS A 39 14.64 14.38 8.44
C LYS A 39 13.37 13.89 9.13
N GLY A 40 12.50 13.18 8.41
CA GLY A 40 11.18 12.79 8.87
C GLY A 40 10.10 13.78 8.45
N ILE A 41 8.97 13.25 8.00
CA ILE A 41 7.78 14.04 7.66
C ILE A 41 6.97 14.27 8.95
N PRO A 42 6.66 15.54 9.32
CA PRO A 42 5.86 15.82 10.51
C PRO A 42 4.50 15.11 10.47
N PRO A 43 4.01 14.54 11.60
CA PRO A 43 2.78 13.76 11.64
C PRO A 43 1.57 14.47 11.00
N SER A 44 1.40 15.77 11.26
CA SER A 44 0.29 16.59 10.77
C SER A 44 0.21 16.71 9.25
N VAL A 45 1.30 16.44 8.53
CA VAL A 45 1.35 16.55 7.06
C VAL A 45 1.59 15.21 6.37
N ARG A 46 1.74 14.10 7.11
CA ARG A 46 2.00 12.77 6.53
C ARG A 46 0.93 12.33 5.57
N GLY A 47 -0.34 12.41 5.97
CA GLY A 47 -1.46 11.99 5.11
C GLY A 47 -1.43 12.68 3.74
N LYS A 48 -1.26 14.01 3.73
CA LYS A 48 -1.14 14.77 2.49
C LYS A 48 0.14 14.43 1.73
N ALA A 49 1.29 14.43 2.40
CA ALA A 49 2.59 14.20 1.76
C ALA A 49 2.69 12.80 1.13
N TRP A 50 2.26 11.75 1.83
CA TRP A 50 2.30 10.38 1.34
C TRP A 50 1.45 10.19 0.10
N LYS A 51 0.23 10.77 0.06
CA LYS A 51 -0.62 10.75 -1.14
C LYS A 51 0.04 11.34 -2.39
N TYR A 52 0.86 12.38 -2.24
CA TYR A 52 1.63 12.94 -3.36
C TYR A 52 2.85 12.07 -3.69
N LEU A 53 3.56 11.60 -2.67
CA LEU A 53 4.79 10.82 -2.83
C LEU A 53 4.56 9.48 -3.52
N CYS A 54 3.48 8.78 -3.18
CA CYS A 54 3.12 7.49 -3.80
C CYS A 54 2.37 7.64 -5.14
N GLY A 55 1.96 8.86 -5.52
CA GLY A 55 1.20 9.12 -6.73
C GLY A 55 -0.30 8.85 -6.63
N ALA A 56 -0.84 8.51 -5.45
CA ALA A 56 -2.28 8.30 -5.24
C ALA A 56 -3.12 9.53 -5.64
N THR A 57 -2.59 10.74 -5.43
CA THR A 57 -3.28 11.99 -5.83
C THR A 57 -3.54 12.05 -7.33
N TYR A 58 -2.55 11.70 -8.16
CA TYR A 58 -2.69 11.68 -9.62
C TYR A 58 -3.76 10.67 -10.05
N GLN A 59 -3.76 9.50 -9.41
CA GLN A 59 -4.74 8.46 -9.66
C GLN A 59 -6.18 8.91 -9.37
N MET A 60 -6.37 9.69 -8.30
CA MET A 60 -7.68 10.21 -7.91
C MET A 60 -8.12 11.44 -8.73
N GLU A 61 -7.19 12.33 -9.13
CA GLU A 61 -7.53 13.67 -9.64
C GLU A 61 -7.33 13.87 -11.15
N VAL A 62 -6.28 13.30 -11.75
CA VAL A 62 -5.74 13.70 -13.07
C VAL A 62 -5.96 12.67 -14.18
N SER A 63 -6.14 11.40 -13.85
CA SER A 63 -6.40 10.38 -14.88
C SER A 63 -7.68 10.74 -15.69
N PRO A 64 -7.66 10.73 -17.05
CA PRO A 64 -8.88 10.75 -17.86
C PRO A 64 -9.82 9.60 -17.48
N ASN A 65 -9.26 8.60 -16.80
CA ASN A 65 -9.93 7.55 -16.09
C ASN A 65 -9.80 7.79 -14.58
N ARG A 66 -10.50 8.77 -14.01
CA ARG A 66 -10.63 8.95 -12.54
C ARG A 66 -11.12 7.67 -11.82
N THR A 67 -11.57 6.69 -12.59
CA THR A 67 -12.09 5.38 -12.20
C THR A 67 -11.13 4.22 -12.49
N VAL A 68 -9.98 4.44 -13.14
CA VAL A 68 -9.11 3.34 -13.61
C VAL A 68 -7.65 3.60 -13.19
N PHE A 69 -7.23 2.82 -12.20
CA PHE A 69 -5.83 2.42 -11.98
C PHE A 69 -5.15 2.23 -13.35
N ASP A 70 -4.01 2.89 -13.58
CA ASP A 70 -3.37 3.07 -14.90
C ASP A 70 -3.59 1.91 -15.92
N VAL A 71 -4.41 2.20 -16.95
CA VAL A 71 -4.98 1.26 -17.93
C VAL A 71 -3.93 0.42 -18.68
N ARG A 72 -2.66 0.85 -18.69
CA ARG A 72 -1.56 0.17 -19.40
C ARG A 72 -0.83 -0.89 -18.57
N ILE A 73 -0.77 -0.73 -17.24
CA ILE A 73 -0.09 -1.69 -16.35
C ILE A 73 -1.03 -2.86 -16.03
N LEU A 74 -2.31 -2.57 -15.78
CA LEU A 74 -3.29 -3.59 -15.41
C LEU A 74 -3.74 -4.51 -16.55
N LYS A 75 -3.65 -4.04 -17.80
CA LYS A 75 -4.00 -4.85 -18.99
C LYS A 75 -3.12 -6.08 -19.17
N LEU A 76 -1.94 -6.11 -18.54
CA LEU A 76 -0.98 -7.22 -18.61
C LEU A 76 -1.08 -8.17 -17.40
N ARG A 77 -1.85 -7.83 -16.36
CA ARG A 77 -1.85 -8.57 -15.07
C ARG A 77 -3.23 -8.91 -14.49
N LEU A 78 -4.33 -8.33 -15.00
CA LEU A 78 -5.70 -8.65 -14.55
C LEU A 78 -6.47 -9.50 -15.57
N SER A 79 -7.42 -10.29 -15.11
CA SER A 79 -8.36 -11.02 -15.98
C SER A 79 -9.25 -10.05 -16.78
N GLU A 80 -9.66 -10.44 -18.00
CA GLU A 80 -10.51 -9.61 -18.87
C GLU A 80 -11.83 -9.20 -18.19
N GLU A 81 -12.34 -10.03 -17.29
CA GLU A 81 -13.57 -9.79 -16.52
C GLU A 81 -13.38 -8.68 -15.47
N ALA A 82 -12.29 -8.70 -14.70
CA ALA A 82 -11.95 -7.66 -13.74
C ALA A 82 -11.69 -6.31 -14.42
N PHE A 83 -11.02 -6.35 -15.59
CA PHE A 83 -10.80 -5.17 -16.43
C PHE A 83 -12.11 -4.56 -16.96
N CYS A 84 -13.06 -5.40 -17.42
CA CYS A 84 -14.33 -4.96 -17.97
C CYS A 84 -15.23 -4.27 -16.93
N CYS A 85 -15.20 -4.74 -15.67
CA CYS A 85 -15.92 -4.12 -14.55
C CYS A 85 -15.40 -2.72 -14.19
N ILE A 86 -14.09 -2.49 -14.33
CA ILE A 86 -13.42 -1.24 -13.96
C ILE A 86 -13.45 -0.21 -15.10
N ALA A 87 -13.24 -0.66 -16.35
CA ALA A 87 -13.10 0.23 -17.52
C ALA A 87 -14.41 0.81 -18.08
N LYS A 88 -15.59 0.29 -17.71
CA LYS A 88 -16.85 0.59 -18.44
C LYS A 88 -17.65 1.82 -18.01
N THR A 89 -17.29 2.60 -17.00
CA THR A 89 -18.26 3.59 -16.47
C THR A 89 -17.65 4.92 -16.02
N SER A 90 -18.13 5.96 -16.70
CA SER A 90 -18.10 7.35 -16.27
C SER A 90 -18.94 7.49 -14.99
N SER A 91 -18.44 8.21 -13.97
CA SER A 91 -19.19 8.78 -12.83
C SER A 91 -19.34 8.05 -11.46
N ARG A 92 -18.72 6.89 -11.18
CA ARG A 92 -18.71 6.35 -9.79
C ARG A 92 -17.34 5.83 -9.37
N ASP A 93 -16.91 6.26 -8.19
CA ASP A 93 -15.62 5.97 -7.54
C ASP A 93 -15.28 4.47 -7.56
N GLY A 94 -14.10 4.10 -8.08
CA GLY A 94 -13.69 2.70 -8.23
C GLY A 94 -13.63 1.96 -6.88
N PHE A 95 -13.26 2.67 -5.81
CA PHE A 95 -13.25 2.12 -4.46
C PHE A 95 -14.65 1.73 -3.97
N GLN A 96 -15.67 2.57 -4.18
CA GLN A 96 -17.04 2.28 -3.75
C GLN A 96 -17.56 0.98 -4.36
N LYS A 97 -17.24 0.69 -5.62
CA LYS A 97 -17.64 -0.56 -6.27
C LYS A 97 -16.97 -1.80 -5.67
N CYS A 98 -15.73 -1.67 -5.20
CA CYS A 98 -15.05 -2.76 -4.50
C CYS A 98 -15.71 -2.99 -3.12
N LEU A 99 -16.20 -1.94 -2.46
CA LEU A 99 -16.94 -2.06 -1.21
C LEU A 99 -18.30 -2.75 -1.39
N ASP A 100 -19.00 -2.44 -2.49
CA ASP A 100 -20.32 -2.99 -2.82
C ASP A 100 -20.26 -4.48 -3.23
N GLN A 101 -19.08 -4.97 -3.63
CA GLN A 101 -18.88 -6.36 -4.02
C GLN A 101 -18.68 -7.29 -2.82
N VAL A 102 -19.14 -8.53 -2.98
CA VAL A 102 -18.91 -9.60 -2.02
C VAL A 102 -17.46 -10.07 -2.18
N GLY A 103 -16.71 -10.11 -1.08
CA GLY A 103 -15.36 -10.67 -1.06
C GLY A 103 -15.38 -12.20 -1.03
N ASP A 104 -14.29 -12.83 -1.47
CA ASP A 104 -14.12 -14.28 -1.32
C ASP A 104 -14.16 -14.67 0.18
N PRO A 105 -14.99 -15.64 0.58
CA PRO A 105 -15.10 -16.09 1.97
C PRO A 105 -13.76 -16.48 2.60
N LYS A 106 -12.85 -17.05 1.81
CA LYS A 106 -11.50 -17.41 2.29
C LYS A 106 -10.76 -16.18 2.78
N TRP A 107 -10.71 -15.12 1.96
CA TRP A 107 -9.98 -13.91 2.29
C TRP A 107 -10.66 -13.11 3.40
N ILE A 108 -12.00 -13.12 3.44
CA ILE A 108 -12.76 -12.50 4.54
C ILE A 108 -12.35 -13.12 5.89
N ASP A 109 -12.36 -14.44 6.00
CA ASP A 109 -11.99 -15.16 7.23
C ASP A 109 -10.54 -14.87 7.65
N ASP A 110 -9.61 -14.86 6.70
CA ASP A 110 -8.21 -14.52 6.98
C ASP A 110 -8.06 -13.06 7.45
N ILE A 111 -8.72 -12.11 6.81
CA ILE A 111 -8.68 -10.69 7.21
C ILE A 111 -9.25 -10.52 8.63
N GLU A 112 -10.39 -11.13 8.94
CA GLU A 112 -11.05 -11.02 10.26
C GLU A 112 -10.16 -11.52 11.40
N LYS A 113 -9.44 -12.62 11.19
CA LYS A 113 -8.45 -13.14 12.15
C LYS A 113 -7.30 -12.15 12.38
N ASP A 114 -6.98 -11.32 11.40
CA ASP A 114 -5.89 -10.34 11.45
C ASP A 114 -6.27 -9.04 12.15
N LEU A 115 -7.52 -8.59 12.06
CA LEU A 115 -7.95 -7.30 12.61
C LEU A 115 -7.58 -7.14 14.10
N ASN A 116 -7.76 -8.20 14.88
CA ASN A 116 -7.56 -8.17 16.34
C ASN A 116 -6.10 -8.20 16.80
N ARG A 117 -5.15 -8.41 15.87
CA ARG A 117 -3.71 -8.38 16.14
C ARG A 117 -3.03 -7.12 15.58
N GLN A 118 -3.73 -6.31 14.79
CA GLN A 118 -3.18 -5.05 14.30
C GLN A 118 -3.27 -3.95 15.36
N PHE A 119 -2.10 -3.48 15.82
CA PHE A 119 -1.96 -2.33 16.72
C PHE A 119 -2.98 -2.31 17.88
N PRO A 120 -3.11 -3.39 18.69
CA PRO A 120 -4.19 -3.55 19.67
C PRO A 120 -4.19 -2.50 20.81
N ASN A 121 -3.08 -1.80 20.99
CA ASN A 121 -2.92 -0.73 21.99
C ASN A 121 -3.10 0.68 21.39
N HIS A 122 -3.32 0.79 20.08
CA HIS A 122 -3.54 2.07 19.41
C HIS A 122 -5.02 2.46 19.48
N GLU A 123 -5.33 3.73 19.72
CA GLU A 123 -6.72 4.19 19.95
C GLU A 123 -7.68 3.79 18.82
N MET A 124 -7.19 3.82 17.57
CA MET A 124 -7.96 3.50 16.37
C MET A 124 -8.29 2.00 16.23
N PHE A 125 -7.50 1.10 16.81
CA PHE A 125 -7.65 -0.35 16.63
C PHE A 125 -7.85 -1.12 17.95
N SER A 126 -7.94 -0.39 19.07
CA SER A 126 -8.01 -0.99 20.40
C SER A 126 -9.31 -1.76 20.61
N ARG A 127 -9.24 -2.96 21.20
CA ARG A 127 -10.42 -3.78 21.48
C ARG A 127 -11.45 -3.12 22.40
N ASN A 128 -10.98 -2.25 23.29
CA ASN A 128 -11.81 -1.60 24.31
C ASN A 128 -11.88 -0.07 24.11
N GLY A 129 -11.38 0.42 22.97
CA GLY A 129 -11.30 1.84 22.67
C GLY A 129 -12.55 2.35 21.97
N LYS A 130 -12.96 3.59 22.28
CA LYS A 130 -14.12 4.26 21.66
C LYS A 130 -14.12 4.22 20.12
N TYR A 131 -12.94 4.25 19.51
CA TYR A 131 -12.76 4.29 18.05
C TYR A 131 -12.32 2.93 17.45
N GLY A 132 -12.12 1.92 18.29
CA GLY A 132 -11.50 0.65 17.91
C GLY A 132 -12.28 -0.14 16.87
N ASP A 133 -13.60 -0.21 17.02
CA ASP A 133 -14.45 -0.96 16.10
C ASP A 133 -14.53 -0.26 14.74
N GLY A 134 -14.61 1.08 14.73
CA GLY A 134 -14.61 1.86 13.49
C GLY A 134 -13.30 1.74 12.71
N GLY A 135 -12.14 1.80 13.38
CA GLY A 135 -10.87 1.63 12.70
C GLY A 135 -10.64 0.20 12.19
N LYS A 136 -11.13 -0.82 12.90
CA LYS A 136 -11.10 -2.21 12.42
C LYS A 136 -12.03 -2.43 11.23
N ASP A 137 -13.20 -1.82 11.23
CA ASP A 137 -14.11 -1.86 10.07
C ASP A 137 -13.47 -1.20 8.85
N ASP A 138 -12.89 0.01 9.01
CA ASP A 138 -12.14 0.66 7.93
C ASP A 138 -11.00 -0.23 7.40
N LEU A 139 -10.25 -0.88 8.30
CA LEU A 139 -9.18 -1.81 7.92
C LEU A 139 -9.72 -3.02 7.15
N PHE A 140 -10.82 -3.60 7.60
CA PHE A 140 -11.49 -4.70 6.92
C PHE A 140 -11.94 -4.28 5.52
N GLN A 141 -12.64 -3.15 5.40
CA GLN A 141 -13.14 -2.64 4.12
C GLN A 141 -12.02 -2.35 3.12
N LEU A 142 -10.90 -1.79 3.58
CA LEU A 142 -9.72 -1.55 2.74
C LEU A 142 -9.14 -2.86 2.20
N LEU A 143 -8.91 -3.85 3.06
CA LEU A 143 -8.30 -5.13 2.69
C LEU A 143 -9.25 -5.98 1.84
N LYS A 144 -10.55 -5.99 2.14
CA LYS A 144 -11.57 -6.63 1.31
C LYS A 144 -11.62 -6.01 -0.08
N ALA A 145 -11.63 -4.67 -0.16
CA ALA A 145 -11.63 -3.98 -1.44
C ALA A 145 -10.38 -4.31 -2.28
N TRP A 146 -9.23 -4.50 -1.63
CA TRP A 146 -8.02 -4.98 -2.29
C TRP A 146 -8.19 -6.38 -2.89
N THR A 147 -8.72 -7.35 -2.14
CA THR A 147 -8.87 -8.73 -2.66
C THR A 147 -9.92 -8.84 -3.75
N VAL A 148 -10.93 -7.98 -3.74
CA VAL A 148 -11.88 -7.83 -4.86
C VAL A 148 -11.20 -7.24 -6.10
N LEU A 149 -10.28 -6.30 -5.91
CA LEU A 149 -9.54 -5.67 -7.01
C LEU A 149 -8.45 -6.58 -7.60
N HIS A 150 -7.84 -7.41 -6.75
CA HIS A 150 -6.71 -8.31 -7.05
C HIS A 150 -7.01 -9.75 -6.60
N PRO A 151 -8.02 -10.41 -7.17
CA PRO A 151 -8.40 -11.77 -6.78
C PRO A 151 -7.28 -12.79 -7.02
N GLU A 152 -6.38 -12.53 -7.97
CA GLU A 152 -5.21 -13.36 -8.29
C GLU A 152 -4.14 -13.33 -7.18
N GLU A 153 -3.98 -12.20 -6.49
CA GLU A 153 -3.04 -12.05 -5.37
C GLU A 153 -3.72 -12.42 -4.04
N GLY A 154 -4.98 -12.04 -3.88
CA GLY A 154 -5.74 -12.25 -2.65
C GLY A 154 -5.19 -11.43 -1.48
N TYR A 155 -5.34 -11.98 -0.27
CA TYR A 155 -4.87 -11.35 0.96
C TYR A 155 -3.59 -12.02 1.46
N CYS A 156 -2.57 -11.20 1.74
CA CYS A 156 -1.34 -11.59 2.42
C CYS A 156 -1.30 -10.93 3.80
N GLN A 157 -0.98 -11.69 4.85
CA GLN A 157 -0.87 -11.21 6.24
C GLN A 157 0.04 -9.97 6.39
N GLY A 158 1.05 -9.82 5.52
CA GLY A 158 1.95 -8.66 5.50
C GLY A 158 1.27 -7.33 5.10
N GLN A 159 0.04 -7.35 4.58
CA GLN A 159 -0.68 -6.19 4.09
C GLN A 159 -1.38 -5.40 5.21
N ALA A 160 -1.98 -6.08 6.19
CA ALA A 160 -2.75 -5.43 7.24
C ALA A 160 -1.95 -4.39 8.06
N PRO A 161 -0.66 -4.60 8.42
CA PRO A 161 0.14 -3.57 9.06
C PRO A 161 0.33 -2.31 8.20
N VAL A 162 0.49 -2.46 6.88
CA VAL A 162 0.66 -1.35 5.94
C VAL A 162 -0.63 -0.54 5.84
N ALA A 163 -1.76 -1.22 5.61
CA ALA A 163 -3.08 -0.60 5.55
C ALA A 163 -3.43 0.15 6.85
N SER A 164 -3.14 -0.46 8.01
CA SER A 164 -3.38 0.15 9.32
C SER A 164 -2.62 1.47 9.50
N VAL A 165 -1.34 1.52 9.12
CA VAL A 165 -0.53 2.74 9.23
C VAL A 165 -1.04 3.85 8.31
N LEU A 166 -1.57 3.51 7.14
CA LEU A 166 -2.21 4.49 6.26
C LEU A 166 -3.47 5.06 6.91
N LEU A 167 -4.33 4.21 7.47
CA LEU A 167 -5.56 4.62 8.16
C LEU A 167 -5.31 5.52 9.37
N MET A 168 -4.20 5.35 10.08
CA MET A 168 -3.79 6.27 11.16
C MET A 168 -3.51 7.70 10.67
N HIS A 169 -3.27 7.88 9.37
CA HIS A 169 -2.78 9.14 8.81
C HIS A 169 -3.71 9.76 7.74
N MET A 170 -4.71 9.03 7.25
CA MET A 170 -5.66 9.52 6.25
C MET A 170 -6.97 8.72 6.28
N PRO A 171 -8.08 9.29 5.76
CA PRO A 171 -9.36 8.59 5.67
C PRO A 171 -9.29 7.32 4.81
N LEU A 172 -10.22 6.39 5.04
CA LEU A 172 -10.32 5.09 4.36
C LEU A 172 -10.09 5.15 2.84
N ARG A 173 -10.80 6.03 2.14
CA ARG A 173 -10.68 6.17 0.68
C ARG A 173 -9.26 6.52 0.25
N ASP A 174 -8.66 7.51 0.91
CA ASP A 174 -7.30 7.97 0.63
C ASP A 174 -6.28 6.87 0.94
N ALA A 175 -6.49 6.14 2.04
CA ALA A 175 -5.65 5.03 2.46
C ALA A 175 -5.68 3.89 1.44
N PHE A 176 -6.85 3.56 0.89
CA PHE A 176 -6.99 2.54 -0.17
C PHE A 176 -6.17 2.89 -1.41
N TYR A 177 -6.28 4.12 -1.93
CA TYR A 177 -5.50 4.52 -3.11
C TYR A 177 -3.99 4.55 -2.83
N CYS A 178 -3.57 4.98 -1.64
CA CYS A 178 -2.17 4.89 -1.24
C CYS A 178 -1.69 3.45 -1.14
N PHE A 179 -2.51 2.58 -0.56
CA PHE A 179 -2.22 1.17 -0.38
C PHE A 179 -2.01 0.48 -1.73
N VAL A 180 -2.90 0.71 -2.68
CA VAL A 180 -2.76 0.14 -4.03
C VAL A 180 -1.49 0.62 -4.72
N GLN A 181 -1.16 1.92 -4.62
CA GLN A 181 0.10 2.41 -5.17
C GLN A 181 1.31 1.76 -4.50
N ILE A 182 1.30 1.59 -3.18
CA ILE A 182 2.39 0.93 -2.45
C ILE A 182 2.57 -0.51 -2.95
N CYS A 183 1.51 -1.31 -2.99
CA CYS A 183 1.57 -2.70 -3.42
C CYS A 183 1.97 -2.82 -4.90
N HIS A 184 1.38 -2.07 -5.82
CA HIS A 184 1.66 -2.23 -7.26
C HIS A 184 2.98 -1.61 -7.71
N ARG A 185 3.30 -0.42 -7.18
CA ARG A 185 4.42 0.38 -7.72
C ARG A 185 5.71 0.17 -6.96
N TYR A 186 5.62 0.00 -5.64
CA TYR A 186 6.81 -0.04 -4.77
C TYR A 186 7.13 -1.44 -4.28
N LEU A 187 6.12 -2.31 -4.20
CA LEU A 187 6.24 -3.69 -3.75
C LEU A 187 5.66 -4.67 -4.78
N PRO A 188 6.05 -4.57 -6.08
CA PRO A 188 5.55 -5.49 -7.08
C PRO A 188 5.91 -6.93 -6.69
N ASP A 189 4.94 -7.83 -6.80
CA ASP A 189 5.10 -9.28 -6.61
C ASP A 189 5.53 -9.70 -5.17
N TYR A 190 5.63 -8.74 -4.24
CA TYR A 190 5.99 -8.95 -2.83
C TYR A 190 4.95 -9.74 -2.03
N TYR A 191 3.68 -9.64 -2.43
CA TYR A 191 2.55 -10.31 -1.79
C TYR A 191 2.02 -11.50 -2.59
N SER A 192 2.75 -11.90 -3.64
CA SER A 192 2.41 -13.08 -4.43
C SER A 192 2.47 -14.36 -3.56
N PRO A 193 1.70 -15.42 -3.89
CA PRO A 193 1.67 -16.65 -3.09
C PRO A 193 3.04 -17.31 -2.84
N GLY A 194 4.01 -17.11 -3.74
CA GLY A 194 5.38 -17.62 -3.60
C GLY A 194 6.33 -16.69 -2.84
N LEU A 195 5.94 -15.44 -2.57
CA LEU A 195 6.78 -14.41 -1.94
C LEU A 195 8.15 -14.24 -2.63
N GLU A 196 8.21 -14.44 -3.94
CA GLU A 196 9.48 -14.54 -4.68
C GLU A 196 10.31 -13.26 -4.57
N ALA A 197 9.67 -12.10 -4.71
CA ALA A 197 10.35 -10.80 -4.55
C ALA A 197 10.93 -10.61 -3.14
N VAL A 198 10.25 -11.14 -2.10
CA VAL A 198 10.75 -11.10 -0.72
C VAL A 198 11.98 -11.98 -0.55
N GLN A 199 11.98 -13.17 -1.17
CA GLN A 199 13.12 -14.08 -1.12
C GLN A 199 14.35 -13.46 -1.81
N VAL A 200 14.16 -12.86 -2.99
CA VAL A 200 15.23 -12.15 -3.72
C VAL A 200 15.81 -11.01 -2.88
N ASP A 201 14.98 -10.18 -2.27
CA ASP A 201 15.46 -9.08 -1.43
C ASP A 201 16.14 -9.59 -0.14
N GLY A 202 15.71 -10.75 0.37
CA GLY A 202 16.40 -11.48 1.43
C GLY A 202 17.82 -11.88 1.04
N ASP A 203 18.00 -12.46 -0.15
CA ASP A 203 19.32 -12.84 -0.67
C ASP A 203 20.23 -11.63 -0.89
N ILE A 204 19.68 -10.53 -1.44
CA ILE A 204 20.41 -9.26 -1.59
C ILE A 204 20.86 -8.75 -0.22
N LEU A 205 19.99 -8.76 0.78
CA LEU A 205 20.34 -8.33 2.14
C LEU A 205 21.46 -9.19 2.72
N VAL A 206 21.42 -10.51 2.53
CA VAL A 206 22.47 -11.43 3.00
C VAL A 206 23.81 -11.09 2.35
N GLN A 207 23.84 -10.81 1.05
CA GLN A 207 25.09 -10.40 0.37
C GLN A 207 25.60 -9.05 0.87
N LEU A 208 24.70 -8.07 1.05
CA LEU A 208 25.08 -6.76 1.59
C LEU A 208 25.62 -6.87 3.02
N LEU A 209 25.04 -7.73 3.86
CA LEU A 209 25.55 -7.98 5.21
C LEU A 209 26.96 -8.57 5.15
N LYS A 210 27.20 -9.55 4.28
CA LYS A 210 28.52 -10.14 4.08
C LYS A 210 29.57 -9.09 3.69
N GLU A 211 29.21 -8.13 2.84
CA GLU A 211 30.11 -7.06 2.40
C GLU A 211 30.30 -5.94 3.42
N LYS A 212 29.23 -5.52 4.11
CA LYS A 212 29.23 -4.31 4.95
C LYS A 212 29.40 -4.58 6.44
N SER A 213 29.05 -5.77 6.90
CA SER A 213 29.16 -6.16 8.31
C SER A 213 29.38 -7.67 8.45
N ARG A 214 30.64 -8.09 8.31
CA ARG A 214 31.04 -9.51 8.45
C ARG A 214 30.64 -10.11 9.80
N VAL A 215 30.68 -9.32 10.87
CA VAL A 215 30.26 -9.74 12.21
C VAL A 215 28.78 -10.09 12.22
N SER A 216 27.91 -9.22 11.68
CA SER A 216 26.46 -9.49 11.63
C SER A 216 26.11 -10.65 10.70
N TYR A 217 26.90 -10.91 9.66
CA TYR A 217 26.70 -12.04 8.76
C TYR A 217 27.06 -13.40 9.38
N GLN A 218 27.99 -13.43 10.35
CA GLN A 218 28.49 -14.67 10.96
C GLN A 218 27.68 -15.13 12.18
N HIS A 219 26.88 -14.24 12.79
CA HIS A 219 26.02 -14.53 13.94
C HIS A 219 24.64 -15.00 13.49
#